data_AF-A0A973DQM3-F1
#
_entry.id   AF-A0A973DQM3-F1
#
_cell.length_a   1.000
_cell.length_b   1.000
_cell.length_c   1.000
_cell.angle_alpha   90.00
_cell.angle_beta   90.00
_cell.angle_gamma   90.00
#
_symmetry.space_group_name_H-M   'P 1'
#
loop_
_entity.id
_entity.type
_entity.pdbx_description
1 polymer ?
#
loop_
_entity_poly.entity_id
_entity_poly.type
_entity_poly.pdbx_seq_one_letter_code
_entity_poly.pdbx_strand_id
1 'polypeptide(L)'
;MKIEQQSDLTYRLNISSNDEIGSTSTALNSMMMKFHQAISNVANNAVNIATAAEQTSVITAQNSARIVEPQDQTTLVATAMEQMTITVENVAENVNDAVEAVKSADEKASNGHEIMQQTIVSVGQLVSQINTASQVINEFEIHSNEIVAVLDVIKGVAEQTNLLALNAAIEAARAGEQGRGFAVVADEVRGLAGRTQASTSEISEVIEKLKASAEQAIIAMEKSQELANIVVKQGAIAENSFYQVSESVALIGEMNNQIANESALGSAQTAEASQELVSLTIDLKTLVSSFKI
;
A
#
# COMPACT_ATOMS: atom_id res chain seq x y z
N MET A 1 51.78 -82.86 -50.95
CA MET A 1 50.92 -82.89 -49.75
C MET A 1 51.33 -81.90 -48.63
N LYS A 2 52.11 -80.83 -48.89
CA LYS A 2 52.36 -79.80 -47.85
C LYS A 2 51.23 -78.76 -47.74
N ILE A 3 50.66 -78.35 -48.88
CA ILE A 3 49.53 -77.40 -48.94
C ILE A 3 48.32 -77.93 -48.16
N GLU A 4 47.97 -79.20 -48.35
CA GLU A 4 46.84 -79.85 -47.69
C GLU A 4 47.07 -80.06 -46.18
N GLN A 5 48.26 -80.54 -45.78
CA GLN A 5 48.53 -80.88 -44.38
C GLN A 5 48.71 -79.66 -43.47
N GLN A 6 49.19 -78.53 -44.00
CA GLN A 6 49.51 -77.34 -43.21
C GLN A 6 48.59 -76.15 -43.50
N SER A 7 47.68 -76.28 -44.48
CA SER A 7 46.83 -75.17 -44.96
C SER A 7 47.64 -73.90 -45.30
N ASP A 8 48.89 -74.10 -45.72
CA ASP A 8 49.83 -73.02 -45.99
C ASP A 8 49.62 -72.48 -47.41
N LEU A 9 48.85 -71.40 -47.50
CA LEU A 9 48.56 -70.68 -48.73
C LEU A 9 49.75 -69.85 -49.26
N THR A 10 50.93 -69.87 -48.61
CA THR A 10 52.15 -69.22 -49.10
C THR A 10 52.94 -70.10 -50.07
N TYR A 11 52.71 -71.42 -50.04
CA TYR A 11 53.39 -72.36 -50.92
C TYR A 11 52.96 -72.17 -52.38
N ARG A 12 53.91 -72.37 -53.31
CA ARG A 12 53.66 -72.29 -54.76
C ARG A 12 54.23 -73.54 -55.43
N LEU A 13 53.48 -74.09 -56.39
CA LEU A 13 53.97 -75.17 -57.22
C LEU A 13 55.06 -74.65 -58.16
N ASN A 14 56.16 -75.40 -58.29
CA ASN A 14 57.21 -75.10 -59.27
C ASN A 14 56.70 -75.50 -60.67
N ILE A 15 56.72 -74.56 -61.61
CA ILE A 15 56.22 -74.77 -62.97
C ILE A 15 57.41 -75.13 -63.86
N SER A 16 57.54 -76.40 -64.23
CA SER A 16 58.67 -76.91 -65.03
C SER A 16 58.26 -77.47 -66.39
N SER A 17 56.98 -77.44 -66.74
CA SER A 17 56.43 -77.94 -68.02
C SER A 17 55.44 -76.93 -68.61
N ASN A 18 55.29 -76.92 -69.94
CA ASN A 18 54.36 -76.06 -70.69
C ASN A 18 53.17 -76.84 -71.27
N ASP A 19 52.84 -77.98 -70.64
CA ASP A 19 51.70 -78.85 -70.96
C ASP A 19 50.48 -78.53 -70.07
N GLU A 20 49.43 -79.35 -70.18
CA GLU A 20 48.20 -79.23 -69.39
C GLU A 20 48.45 -79.26 -67.87
N ILE A 21 49.51 -79.95 -67.42
CA ILE A 21 49.92 -80.00 -66.01
C ILE A 21 50.57 -78.68 -65.58
N GLY A 22 51.38 -78.07 -66.46
CA GLY A 22 51.92 -76.72 -66.28
C GLY A 22 50.83 -75.63 -66.22
N SER A 23 49.83 -75.71 -67.10
CA SER A 23 48.68 -74.80 -67.12
C SER A 23 47.81 -74.92 -65.87
N THR A 24 47.50 -76.15 -65.44
CA THR A 24 46.73 -76.41 -64.21
C THR A 24 47.49 -75.95 -62.95
N SER A 25 48.81 -76.16 -62.91
CA SER A 25 49.67 -75.66 -61.82
C SER A 25 49.69 -74.14 -61.74
N THR A 26 49.65 -73.46 -62.89
CA THR A 26 49.54 -71.98 -62.97
C THR A 26 48.19 -71.50 -62.45
N ALA A 27 47.08 -72.09 -62.89
CA ALA A 27 45.73 -71.75 -62.42
C ALA A 27 45.57 -71.98 -60.91
N LEU A 28 46.13 -73.08 -60.38
CA LEU A 28 46.12 -73.37 -58.95
C LEU A 28 46.94 -72.34 -58.15
N ASN A 29 48.14 -71.97 -58.62
CA ASN A 29 48.92 -70.89 -58.02
C ASN A 29 48.15 -69.55 -58.00
N SER A 30 47.42 -69.20 -59.06
CA SER A 30 46.56 -68.01 -59.09
C SER A 30 45.36 -68.11 -58.12
N MET A 31 44.72 -69.27 -57.99
CA MET A 31 43.65 -69.51 -57.02
C MET A 31 44.15 -69.39 -55.58
N MET A 32 45.30 -70.00 -55.26
CA MET A 32 45.94 -69.88 -53.95
C MET A 32 46.33 -68.43 -53.63
N MET A 33 46.78 -67.66 -54.62
CA MET A 33 47.05 -66.22 -54.45
C MET A 33 45.77 -65.45 -54.07
N LYS A 34 44.66 -65.69 -54.77
CA LYS A 34 43.36 -65.06 -54.46
C LYS A 34 42.84 -65.43 -53.07
N PHE A 35 42.96 -66.70 -52.67
CA PHE A 35 42.58 -67.13 -51.30
C PHE A 35 43.48 -66.54 -50.23
N HIS A 36 44.80 -66.54 -50.45
CA HIS A 36 45.74 -65.91 -49.53
C HIS A 36 45.39 -64.43 -49.33
N GLN A 37 45.10 -63.71 -50.42
CA GLN A 37 44.67 -62.31 -50.36
C GLN A 37 43.32 -62.13 -49.62
N ALA A 38 42.33 -62.99 -49.88
CA ALA A 38 41.04 -62.93 -49.20
C ALA A 38 41.16 -63.18 -47.69
N ILE A 39 41.93 -64.20 -47.27
CA ILE A 39 42.19 -64.50 -45.86
C ILE A 39 42.98 -63.38 -45.20
N SER A 40 44.01 -62.84 -45.85
CA SER A 40 44.74 -61.67 -45.35
C SER A 40 43.84 -60.45 -45.19
N ASN A 41 42.90 -60.21 -46.10
CA ASN A 41 41.90 -59.14 -45.96
C ASN A 41 40.93 -59.39 -44.79
N VAL A 42 40.48 -60.63 -44.58
CA VAL A 42 39.63 -60.99 -43.43
C VAL A 42 40.39 -60.80 -42.12
N ALA A 43 41.65 -61.23 -42.03
CA ALA A 43 42.49 -61.03 -40.86
C ALA A 43 42.71 -59.54 -40.56
N ASN A 44 43.03 -58.75 -41.58
CA ASN A 44 43.17 -57.29 -41.45
C ASN A 44 41.85 -56.62 -41.01
N ASN A 45 40.71 -57.04 -41.55
CA ASN A 45 39.40 -56.52 -41.14
C ASN A 45 39.06 -56.92 -39.71
N ALA A 46 39.39 -58.13 -39.27
CA ALA A 46 39.20 -58.56 -37.88
C ALA A 46 40.04 -57.71 -36.92
N VAL A 47 41.28 -57.38 -37.27
CA VAL A 47 42.13 -56.45 -36.51
C VAL A 47 41.49 -55.07 -36.45
N ASN A 48 41.03 -54.52 -37.58
CA ASN A 48 40.36 -53.22 -37.62
C ASN A 48 39.09 -53.20 -36.76
N ILE A 49 38.28 -54.27 -36.78
CA ILE A 49 37.09 -54.40 -35.93
C ILE A 49 37.49 -54.46 -34.46
N ALA A 50 38.52 -55.22 -34.09
CA ALA A 50 39.00 -55.29 -32.71
C ALA A 50 39.46 -53.91 -32.21
N THR A 51 40.23 -53.17 -33.02
CA THR A 51 40.65 -51.81 -32.70
C THR A 51 39.46 -50.86 -32.57
N ALA A 52 38.49 -50.91 -33.48
CA ALA A 52 37.28 -50.08 -33.41
C ALA A 52 36.42 -50.40 -32.18
N ALA A 53 36.32 -51.68 -31.80
CA ALA A 53 35.63 -52.11 -30.60
C ALA A 53 36.34 -51.59 -29.33
N GLU A 54 37.67 -51.64 -29.29
CA GLU A 54 38.46 -51.11 -28.18
C GLU A 54 38.32 -49.58 -28.05
N GLN A 55 38.40 -48.85 -29.18
CA GLN A 55 38.12 -47.41 -29.21
C GLN A 55 36.70 -47.09 -28.73
N THR A 56 35.70 -47.86 -29.16
CA THR A 56 34.30 -47.69 -28.73
C THR A 56 34.14 -47.94 -27.23
N SER A 57 34.82 -48.97 -26.69
CA SER A 57 34.83 -49.27 -25.25
C SER A 57 35.42 -48.12 -24.44
N VAL A 58 36.56 -47.56 -24.87
CA VAL A 58 37.19 -46.40 -24.22
C VAL A 58 36.25 -45.17 -24.25
N ILE A 59 35.66 -44.86 -25.40
CA ILE A 59 34.71 -43.73 -25.52
C ILE A 59 33.49 -43.94 -24.63
N THR A 60 32.97 -45.18 -24.56
CA THR A 60 31.81 -45.53 -23.73
C THR A 60 32.11 -45.37 -22.25
N ALA A 61 33.30 -45.81 -21.79
CA ALA A 61 33.74 -45.63 -20.41
C ALA A 61 33.91 -44.13 -20.07
N GLN A 62 34.50 -43.35 -20.97
CA GLN A 62 34.62 -41.89 -20.81
C GLN A 62 33.27 -41.20 -20.75
N ASN A 63 32.31 -41.60 -21.58
CA ASN A 63 30.95 -41.03 -21.56
C ASN A 63 30.19 -41.42 -20.29
N SER A 64 30.33 -42.66 -19.83
CA SER A 64 29.75 -43.13 -18.57
C SER A 64 30.26 -42.33 -17.38
N ALA A 65 31.57 -42.03 -17.35
CA ALA A 65 32.16 -41.17 -16.32
C ALA A 65 31.66 -39.71 -16.43
N ARG A 66 31.48 -39.20 -17.65
CA ARG A 66 30.99 -37.83 -17.90
C ARG A 66 29.52 -37.62 -17.55
N ILE A 67 28.67 -38.65 -17.56
CA ILE A 67 27.24 -38.51 -17.24
C ILE A 67 26.96 -38.22 -15.76
N VAL A 68 27.91 -38.54 -14.86
CA VAL A 68 27.77 -38.25 -13.43
C VAL A 68 27.61 -36.75 -13.17
N GLU A 69 28.34 -35.90 -13.90
CA GLU A 69 28.27 -34.44 -13.73
C GLU A 69 26.90 -33.85 -14.12
N PRO A 70 26.31 -34.15 -15.31
CA PRO A 70 24.93 -33.80 -15.62
C PRO A 70 23.91 -34.34 -14.62
N GLN A 71 24.11 -35.54 -14.06
CA GLN A 71 23.21 -36.10 -13.05
C GLN A 71 23.22 -35.28 -11.76
N ASP A 72 24.39 -34.88 -11.28
CA ASP A 72 24.54 -34.02 -10.10
C ASP A 72 23.94 -32.63 -10.34
N GLN A 73 24.19 -32.05 -11.53
CA GLN A 73 23.58 -30.78 -11.95
C GLN A 73 22.05 -30.87 -11.97
N THR A 74 21.49 -31.96 -12.50
CA THR A 74 20.02 -32.16 -12.55
C THR A 74 19.43 -32.26 -11.14
N THR A 75 20.12 -32.93 -10.22
CA THR A 75 19.70 -33.03 -8.81
C THR A 75 19.71 -31.66 -8.12
N LEU A 76 20.71 -30.82 -8.41
CA LEU A 76 20.78 -29.45 -7.91
C LEU A 76 19.63 -28.60 -8.45
N VAL A 77 19.34 -28.69 -9.76
CA VAL A 77 18.21 -27.96 -10.37
C VAL A 77 16.88 -28.43 -9.79
N ALA A 78 16.69 -29.74 -9.58
CA ALA A 78 15.48 -30.26 -8.93
C ALA A 78 15.29 -29.71 -7.51
N THR A 79 16.37 -29.58 -6.74
CA THR A 79 16.34 -28.97 -5.41
C THR A 79 15.98 -27.48 -5.47
N ALA A 80 16.54 -26.75 -6.46
CA ALA A 80 16.19 -25.36 -6.69
C ALA A 80 14.72 -25.19 -7.10
N MET A 81 14.17 -26.12 -7.89
CA MET A 81 12.75 -26.13 -8.26
C MET A 81 11.84 -26.36 -7.06
N GLU A 82 12.19 -27.28 -6.15
CA GLU A 82 11.44 -27.47 -4.90
C GLU A 82 11.42 -26.19 -4.05
N GLN A 83 12.58 -25.53 -3.92
CA GLN A 83 12.67 -24.25 -3.23
C GLN A 83 11.86 -23.15 -3.92
N MET A 84 11.78 -23.18 -5.26
CA MET A 84 10.97 -22.26 -6.06
C MET A 84 9.48 -22.50 -5.81
N THR A 85 9.01 -23.75 -5.73
CA THR A 85 7.62 -24.09 -5.38
C THR A 85 7.23 -23.49 -4.04
N ILE A 86 8.05 -23.71 -3.01
CA ILE A 86 7.82 -23.16 -1.66
C ILE A 86 7.75 -21.62 -1.71
N THR A 87 8.62 -21.00 -2.49
CA THR A 87 8.65 -19.54 -2.63
C THR A 87 7.36 -19.02 -3.28
N VAL A 88 6.88 -19.69 -4.33
CA VAL A 88 5.65 -19.31 -5.02
C VAL A 88 4.42 -19.50 -4.11
N GLU A 89 4.36 -20.57 -3.33
CA GLU A 89 3.31 -20.79 -2.34
C GLU A 89 3.30 -19.67 -1.27
N ASN A 90 4.47 -19.32 -0.75
CA ASN A 90 4.61 -18.21 0.21
C ASN A 90 4.20 -16.86 -0.41
N VAL A 91 4.48 -16.62 -1.69
CA VAL A 91 4.02 -15.41 -2.39
C VAL A 91 2.49 -15.40 -2.47
N ALA A 92 1.85 -16.53 -2.81
CA ALA A 92 0.39 -16.63 -2.85
C ALA A 92 -0.25 -16.38 -1.48
N GLU A 93 0.34 -16.89 -0.39
CA GLU A 93 -0.10 -16.61 0.98
C GLU A 93 0.03 -15.12 1.32
N ASN A 94 1.19 -14.51 1.06
CA ASN A 94 1.40 -13.08 1.28
C ASN A 94 0.42 -12.19 0.50
N VAL A 95 0.02 -12.62 -0.70
CA VAL A 95 -0.98 -11.90 -1.51
C VAL A 95 -2.35 -11.94 -0.85
N ASN A 96 -2.75 -13.06 -0.25
CA ASN A 96 -4.01 -13.14 0.50
C ASN A 96 -4.01 -12.18 1.70
N ASP A 97 -2.93 -12.16 2.47
CA ASP A 97 -2.77 -11.22 3.58
C ASP A 97 -2.84 -9.76 3.10
N ALA A 98 -2.21 -9.47 1.96
CA ALA A 98 -2.25 -8.15 1.35
C ALA A 98 -3.67 -7.77 0.89
N VAL A 99 -4.46 -8.70 0.37
CA VAL A 99 -5.88 -8.47 0.00
C VAL A 99 -6.71 -8.13 1.23
N GLU A 100 -6.53 -8.84 2.35
CA GLU A 100 -7.23 -8.53 3.59
C GLU A 100 -6.84 -7.15 4.14
N ALA A 101 -5.54 -6.81 4.10
CA ALA A 101 -5.05 -5.50 4.50
C ALA A 101 -5.61 -4.36 3.63
N VAL A 102 -5.68 -4.56 2.31
CA VAL A 102 -6.31 -3.62 1.35
C VAL A 102 -7.77 -3.41 1.69
N LYS A 103 -8.54 -4.49 1.92
CA LYS A 103 -9.95 -4.40 2.30
C LYS A 103 -10.13 -3.62 3.62
N SER A 104 -9.31 -3.90 4.63
CA SER A 104 -9.34 -3.17 5.89
C SER A 104 -9.00 -1.69 5.72
N ALA A 105 -8.06 -1.35 4.83
CA ALA A 105 -7.70 0.02 4.54
C ALA A 105 -8.83 0.78 3.82
N ASP A 106 -9.52 0.13 2.88
CA ASP A 106 -10.68 0.68 2.16
C ASP A 106 -11.83 1.00 3.14
N GLU A 107 -12.18 0.05 4.01
CA GLU A 107 -13.20 0.23 5.04
C GLU A 107 -12.87 1.41 5.97
N LYS A 108 -11.61 1.53 6.40
CA LYS A 108 -11.15 2.64 7.25
C LYS A 108 -11.18 3.98 6.53
N ALA A 109 -10.79 4.03 5.25
CA ALA A 109 -10.83 5.24 4.44
C ALA A 109 -12.27 5.71 4.22
N SER A 110 -13.18 4.78 3.90
CA SER A 110 -14.61 5.03 3.74
C SER A 110 -15.25 5.55 5.04
N ASN A 111 -14.95 4.90 6.18
CA ASN A 111 -15.44 5.36 7.47
C ASN A 111 -14.88 6.75 7.86
N GLY A 112 -13.60 7.00 7.58
CA GLY A 112 -12.98 8.32 7.79
C GLY A 112 -13.64 9.42 6.95
N HIS A 113 -13.99 9.12 5.70
CA HIS A 113 -14.74 10.02 4.83
C HIS A 113 -16.13 10.35 5.41
N GLU A 114 -16.88 9.35 5.87
CA GLU A 114 -18.21 9.55 6.48
C GLU A 114 -18.13 10.43 7.74
N ILE A 115 -17.18 10.14 8.64
CA ILE A 115 -16.96 10.95 9.86
C ILE A 115 -16.61 12.39 9.51
N MET A 116 -15.78 12.60 8.48
CA MET A 116 -15.43 13.95 8.03
C MET A 116 -16.65 14.70 7.49
N GLN A 117 -17.49 14.04 6.71
CA GLN A 117 -18.72 14.62 6.20
C GLN A 117 -19.66 15.05 7.34
N GLN A 118 -19.84 14.18 8.35
CA GLN A 118 -20.61 14.51 9.55
C GLN A 118 -20.01 15.68 10.34
N THR A 119 -18.68 15.77 10.38
CA THR A 119 -17.96 16.88 11.02
C THR A 119 -18.24 18.19 10.30
N ILE A 120 -18.18 18.22 8.97
CA ILE A 120 -18.49 19.42 8.16
C ILE A 120 -19.92 19.88 8.42
N VAL A 121 -20.89 18.96 8.44
CA VAL A 121 -22.30 19.28 8.73
C VAL A 121 -22.45 19.87 10.14
N SER A 122 -21.82 19.26 11.14
CA SER A 122 -21.89 19.71 12.54
C SER A 122 -21.27 21.10 12.72
N VAL A 123 -20.16 21.38 12.03
CA VAL A 123 -19.54 22.71 12.03
C VAL A 123 -20.43 23.74 11.31
N GLY A 124 -21.10 23.35 10.22
CA GLY A 124 -22.11 24.19 9.57
C GLY A 124 -23.26 24.58 10.50
N GLN A 125 -23.74 23.64 11.31
CA GLN A 125 -24.74 23.92 12.34
C GLN A 125 -24.20 24.86 13.43
N LEU A 126 -22.95 24.67 13.86
CA LEU A 126 -22.28 25.55 14.82
C LEU A 126 -22.21 27.00 14.30
N VAL A 127 -21.86 27.19 13.03
CA VAL A 127 -21.83 28.53 12.40
C VAL A 127 -23.22 29.18 12.45
N SER A 128 -24.29 28.43 12.17
CA SER A 128 -25.66 28.93 12.26
C SER A 128 -26.05 29.34 13.68
N GLN A 129 -25.63 28.57 14.69
CA GLN A 129 -25.86 28.92 16.10
C GLN A 129 -25.10 30.17 16.52
N ILE A 130 -23.84 30.31 16.10
CA ILE A 130 -23.04 31.52 16.35
C ILE A 130 -23.72 32.76 15.74
N ASN A 131 -24.18 32.67 14.49
CA ASN A 131 -24.91 33.77 13.85
C ASN A 131 -26.18 34.16 14.64
N THR A 132 -26.95 33.17 15.10
CA THR A 132 -28.17 33.40 15.88
C THR A 132 -27.85 34.10 17.20
N ALA A 133 -26.85 33.62 17.92
CA ALA A 133 -26.45 34.25 19.18
C ALA A 133 -25.87 35.67 18.96
N SER A 134 -25.19 35.92 17.84
CA SER A 134 -24.70 37.27 17.48
C SER A 134 -25.86 38.25 17.26
N GLN A 135 -26.96 37.79 16.65
CA GLN A 135 -28.18 38.61 16.51
C GLN A 135 -28.79 38.96 17.87
N VAL A 136 -28.89 37.99 18.79
CA VAL A 136 -29.41 38.21 20.14
C VAL A 136 -28.57 39.23 20.91
N ILE A 137 -27.24 39.19 20.78
CA ILE A 137 -26.36 40.15 21.45
C ILE A 137 -26.47 41.55 20.83
N ASN A 138 -26.64 41.66 19.50
CA ASN A 138 -26.93 42.94 18.85
C ASN A 138 -28.27 43.53 19.33
N GLU A 139 -29.32 42.72 19.46
CA GLU A 139 -30.59 43.18 20.05
C GLU A 139 -30.42 43.64 21.50
N PHE A 140 -29.63 42.91 22.30
CA PHE A 140 -29.29 43.30 23.67
C PHE A 140 -28.58 44.67 23.72
N GLU A 141 -27.68 44.96 22.78
CA GLU A 141 -27.01 46.26 22.69
C GLU A 141 -28.01 47.39 22.39
N ILE A 142 -28.94 47.16 21.46
CA ILE A 142 -30.02 48.11 21.12
C ILE A 142 -30.86 48.41 22.36
N HIS A 143 -31.34 47.38 23.07
CA HIS A 143 -32.14 47.58 24.29
C HIS A 143 -31.35 48.24 25.42
N SER A 144 -30.06 47.95 25.54
CA SER A 144 -29.19 48.63 26.52
C SER A 144 -29.09 50.13 26.23
N ASN A 145 -29.00 50.53 24.96
CA ASN A 145 -29.02 51.94 24.56
C ASN A 145 -30.36 52.62 24.89
N GLU A 146 -31.48 51.92 24.70
CA GLU A 146 -32.81 52.42 25.08
C GLU A 146 -32.91 52.65 26.60
N ILE A 147 -32.36 51.73 27.41
CA ILE A 147 -32.31 51.87 28.88
C ILE A 147 -31.50 53.11 29.28
N VAL A 148 -30.33 53.34 28.67
CA VAL A 148 -29.52 54.54 28.94
C VAL A 148 -30.31 55.82 28.66
N ALA A 149 -31.03 55.87 27.53
CA ALA A 149 -31.86 57.03 27.19
C ALA A 149 -32.98 57.28 28.23
N VAL A 150 -33.59 56.21 28.75
CA VAL A 150 -34.60 56.33 29.83
C VAL A 150 -33.96 56.81 31.14
N LEU A 151 -32.77 56.30 31.49
CA LEU A 151 -32.04 56.72 32.69
C LEU A 151 -31.66 58.21 32.64
N ASP A 152 -31.28 58.71 31.47
CA ASP A 152 -30.98 60.14 31.26
C ASP A 152 -32.23 61.01 31.52
N VAL A 153 -33.41 60.57 31.09
CA VAL A 153 -34.68 61.24 31.40
C VAL A 153 -34.96 61.23 32.91
N ILE A 154 -34.79 60.09 33.58
CA ILE A 154 -35.02 59.99 35.04
C ILE A 154 -34.04 60.89 35.81
N LYS A 155 -32.77 60.91 35.39
CA LYS A 155 -31.75 61.79 35.96
C LYS A 155 -32.14 63.27 35.81
N GLY A 156 -32.66 63.66 34.64
CA GLY A 156 -33.20 64.99 34.39
C GLY A 156 -34.41 65.33 35.27
N VAL A 157 -35.35 64.38 35.44
CA VAL A 157 -36.51 64.55 36.34
C VAL A 157 -36.08 64.69 37.80
N ALA A 158 -35.11 63.89 38.25
CA ALA A 158 -34.56 63.97 39.60
C ALA A 158 -33.85 65.32 39.83
N GLU A 159 -33.12 65.83 38.85
CA GLU A 159 -32.47 67.15 38.92
C GLU A 159 -33.50 68.29 38.99
N GLN A 160 -34.55 68.24 38.17
CA GLN A 160 -35.66 69.19 38.24
C GLN A 160 -36.40 69.12 39.58
N THR A 161 -36.62 67.91 40.10
CA THR A 161 -37.27 67.70 41.41
C THR A 161 -36.41 68.26 42.54
N ASN A 162 -35.08 68.09 42.47
CA ASN A 162 -34.13 68.65 43.42
C ASN A 162 -34.15 70.19 43.39
N LEU A 163 -34.21 70.80 42.21
CA LEU A 163 -34.35 72.26 42.03
C LEU A 163 -35.69 72.78 42.56
N LEU A 164 -36.79 72.08 42.28
CA LEU A 164 -38.13 72.40 42.80
C LEU A 164 -38.18 72.34 44.33
N ALA A 165 -37.61 71.28 44.91
CA ALA A 165 -37.52 71.09 46.36
C ALA A 165 -36.66 72.18 47.02
N LEU A 166 -35.55 72.57 46.39
CA LEU A 166 -34.71 73.67 46.87
C LEU A 166 -35.49 74.99 46.90
N ASN A 167 -36.21 75.32 45.82
CA ASN A 167 -37.04 76.53 45.78
C ASN A 167 -38.15 76.51 46.84
N ALA A 168 -38.77 75.35 47.07
CA ALA A 168 -39.77 75.19 48.13
C ALA A 168 -39.18 75.34 49.54
N ALA A 169 -37.97 74.81 49.78
CA ALA A 169 -37.26 74.97 51.05
C ALA A 169 -36.92 76.44 51.33
N ILE A 170 -36.49 77.19 50.30
CA ILE A 170 -36.22 78.63 50.39
C ILE A 170 -37.49 79.40 50.76
N GLU A 171 -38.61 79.12 50.10
CA GLU A 171 -39.87 79.83 50.37
C GLU A 171 -40.48 79.45 51.73
N ALA A 172 -40.32 78.19 52.16
CA ALA A 172 -40.70 77.73 53.49
C ALA A 172 -39.89 78.43 54.59
N ALA A 173 -38.58 78.62 54.39
CA ALA A 173 -37.74 79.40 55.30
C ALA A 173 -38.18 80.87 55.37
N ARG A 174 -38.64 81.43 54.24
CA ARG A 174 -39.14 82.80 54.14
C ARG A 174 -40.46 83.02 54.91
N ALA A 175 -41.31 82.00 55.01
CA ALA A 175 -42.55 82.02 55.78
C ALA A 175 -42.36 81.87 57.31
N GLY A 176 -41.13 81.66 57.79
CA GLY A 176 -40.80 81.56 59.22
C GLY A 176 -41.46 80.36 59.91
N GLU A 177 -42.00 80.56 61.11
CA GLU A 177 -42.62 79.47 61.91
C GLU A 177 -43.83 78.80 61.20
N GLN A 178 -44.55 79.51 60.33
CA GLN A 178 -45.68 78.95 59.57
C GLN A 178 -45.23 78.01 58.44
N GLY A 179 -44.00 78.15 57.94
CA GLY A 179 -43.43 77.34 56.86
C GLY A 179 -42.70 76.09 57.35
N ARG A 180 -42.59 75.89 58.66
CA ARG A 180 -41.70 74.90 59.27
C ARG A 180 -42.03 73.45 58.88
N GLY A 181 -43.33 73.12 58.75
CA GLY A 181 -43.77 71.81 58.24
C GLY A 181 -43.45 71.60 56.75
N PHE A 182 -43.58 72.66 55.93
CA PHE A 182 -43.24 72.62 54.50
C PHE A 182 -41.73 72.49 54.28
N ALA A 183 -40.90 73.11 55.12
CA ALA A 183 -39.44 72.99 55.05
C ALA A 183 -38.97 71.54 55.22
N VAL A 184 -39.55 70.80 56.18
CA VAL A 184 -39.21 69.39 56.42
C VAL A 184 -39.58 68.53 55.21
N VAL A 185 -40.75 68.75 54.61
CA VAL A 185 -41.17 68.02 53.41
C VAL A 185 -40.27 68.36 52.22
N ALA A 186 -39.88 69.63 52.05
CA ALA A 186 -38.98 70.05 50.98
C ALA A 186 -37.59 69.39 51.10
N ASP A 187 -37.02 69.33 52.30
CA ASP A 187 -35.73 68.64 52.53
C ASP A 187 -35.82 67.13 52.29
N GLU A 188 -36.93 66.48 52.68
CA GLU A 188 -37.16 65.05 52.40
C GLU A 188 -37.26 64.78 50.90
N VAL A 189 -38.00 65.60 50.15
CA VAL A 189 -38.08 65.51 48.68
C VAL A 189 -36.72 65.74 48.03
N ARG A 190 -35.92 66.69 48.55
CA ARG A 190 -34.56 66.94 48.08
C ARG A 190 -33.65 65.73 48.30
N GLY A 191 -33.73 65.11 49.48
CA GLY A 191 -33.03 63.86 49.79
C GLY A 191 -33.43 62.71 48.86
N LEU A 192 -34.72 62.58 48.56
CA LEU A 192 -35.25 61.56 47.65
C LEU A 192 -34.79 61.77 46.21
N ALA A 193 -34.75 63.02 45.75
CA ALA A 193 -34.23 63.39 44.43
C ALA A 193 -32.73 63.07 44.31
N GLY A 194 -31.93 63.39 45.33
CA GLY A 194 -30.51 63.04 45.38
C GLY A 194 -30.26 61.52 45.37
N ARG A 195 -31.06 60.75 46.14
CA ARG A 195 -30.99 59.28 46.11
C ARG A 195 -31.36 58.71 44.74
N THR A 196 -32.40 59.24 44.10
CA THR A 196 -32.79 58.86 42.73
C THR A 196 -31.64 59.09 41.76
N GLN A 197 -31.00 60.26 41.81
CA GLN A 197 -29.86 60.59 40.96
C GLN A 197 -28.68 59.62 41.15
N ALA A 198 -28.33 59.34 42.41
CA ALA A 198 -27.27 58.38 42.74
C ALA A 198 -27.57 56.99 42.17
N SER A 199 -28.79 56.47 42.40
CA SER A 199 -29.21 55.16 41.87
C SER A 199 -29.23 55.12 40.34
N THR A 200 -29.69 56.17 39.66
CA THR A 200 -29.63 56.22 38.19
C THR A 200 -28.20 56.17 37.67
N SER A 201 -27.25 56.82 38.36
CA SER A 201 -25.84 56.80 37.98
C SER A 201 -25.23 55.41 38.18
N GLU A 202 -25.54 54.74 39.30
CA GLU A 202 -25.10 53.36 39.55
C GLU A 202 -25.64 52.38 38.49
N ILE A 203 -26.91 52.52 38.09
CA ILE A 203 -27.49 51.69 37.03
C ILE A 203 -26.81 51.95 35.69
N SER A 204 -26.54 53.21 35.33
CA SER A 204 -25.81 53.55 34.10
C SER A 204 -24.42 52.90 34.05
N GLU A 205 -23.66 52.92 35.17
CA GLU A 205 -22.36 52.23 35.25
C GLU A 205 -22.47 50.71 35.03
N VAL A 206 -23.52 50.09 35.57
CA VAL A 206 -23.77 48.65 35.36
C VAL A 206 -24.09 48.37 33.89
N ILE A 207 -24.90 49.22 33.24
CA ILE A 207 -25.25 49.08 31.82
C ILE A 207 -24.01 49.27 30.93
N GLU A 208 -23.13 50.22 31.22
CA GLU A 208 -21.87 50.36 30.46
C GLU A 208 -21.00 49.11 30.55
N LYS A 209 -20.87 48.52 31.75
CA LYS A 209 -20.13 47.25 31.93
C LYS A 209 -20.76 46.09 31.15
N LEU A 210 -22.09 46.04 31.11
CA LEU A 210 -22.83 45.04 30.33
C LEU A 210 -22.60 45.22 28.82
N LYS A 211 -22.63 46.46 28.32
CA LYS A 211 -22.33 46.77 26.90
C LYS A 211 -20.90 46.37 26.53
N ALA A 212 -19.91 46.72 27.35
CA ALA A 212 -18.53 46.31 27.11
C ALA A 212 -18.37 44.78 27.08
N SER A 213 -19.10 44.06 27.94
CA SER A 213 -19.10 42.59 27.94
C SER A 213 -19.77 42.00 26.69
N ALA A 214 -20.84 42.64 26.20
CA ALA A 214 -21.51 42.25 24.97
C ALA A 214 -20.61 42.44 23.74
N GLU A 215 -19.89 43.56 23.63
CA GLU A 215 -18.89 43.79 22.57
C GLU A 215 -17.80 42.70 22.58
N GLN A 216 -17.28 42.35 23.75
CA GLN A 216 -16.30 41.26 23.86
C GLN A 216 -16.86 39.91 23.40
N ALA A 217 -18.12 39.63 23.69
CA ALA A 217 -18.79 38.43 23.22
C ALA A 217 -18.94 38.42 21.69
N ILE A 218 -19.31 39.54 21.06
CA ILE A 218 -19.37 39.67 19.59
C ILE A 218 -18.00 39.35 18.96
N ILE A 219 -16.92 39.97 19.45
CA ILE A 219 -15.57 39.74 18.93
C ILE A 219 -15.17 38.26 19.05
N ALA A 220 -15.47 37.61 20.18
CA ALA A 220 -15.19 36.19 20.38
C ALA A 220 -16.00 35.30 19.42
N MET A 221 -17.23 35.69 19.10
CA MET A 221 -18.11 34.98 18.18
C MET A 221 -17.68 35.12 16.73
N GLU A 222 -17.27 36.32 16.29
CA GLU A 222 -16.68 36.55 14.97
C GLU A 222 -15.43 35.68 14.76
N LYS A 223 -14.54 35.63 15.75
CA LYS A 223 -13.36 34.76 15.72
C LYS A 223 -13.73 33.29 15.67
N SER A 224 -14.76 32.87 16.42
CA SER A 224 -15.24 31.49 16.41
C SER A 224 -15.82 31.11 15.04
N GLN A 225 -16.50 32.04 14.37
CA GLN A 225 -17.01 31.86 13.01
C GLN A 225 -15.88 31.74 11.98
N GLU A 226 -14.84 32.56 12.10
CA GLU A 226 -13.64 32.44 11.25
C GLU A 226 -12.99 31.06 11.40
N LEU A 227 -12.77 30.61 12.64
CA LEU A 227 -12.21 29.29 12.93
C LEU A 227 -13.07 28.15 12.38
N ALA A 228 -14.40 28.24 12.53
CA ALA A 228 -15.32 27.26 11.98
C ALA A 228 -15.22 27.18 10.45
N ASN A 229 -15.11 28.32 9.76
CA ASN A 229 -14.89 28.35 8.30
C ASN A 229 -13.56 27.71 7.88
N ILE A 230 -12.50 27.88 8.67
CA ILE A 230 -11.22 27.20 8.44
C ILE A 230 -11.38 25.69 8.60
N VAL A 231 -12.09 25.22 9.63
CA VAL A 231 -12.35 23.80 9.85
C VAL A 231 -13.15 23.19 8.69
N VAL A 232 -14.16 23.89 8.15
CA VAL A 232 -14.90 23.43 6.96
C VAL A 232 -13.97 23.27 5.74
N LYS A 233 -13.10 24.25 5.49
CA LYS A 233 -12.12 24.17 4.38
C LYS A 233 -11.14 23.00 4.58
N GLN A 234 -10.63 22.84 5.79
CA GLN A 234 -9.70 21.75 6.13
C GLN A 234 -10.39 20.39 6.01
N GLY A 235 -11.68 20.31 6.40
CA GLY A 235 -12.48 19.11 6.26
C GLY A 235 -12.67 18.71 4.81
N ALA A 236 -12.94 19.65 3.91
CA ALA A 236 -13.02 19.37 2.46
C ALA A 236 -11.69 18.87 1.87
N ILE A 237 -10.55 19.37 2.36
CA ILE A 237 -9.23 18.85 1.96
C ILE A 237 -9.05 17.41 2.44
N ALA A 238 -9.42 17.13 3.69
CA ALA A 238 -9.36 15.77 4.24
C ALA A 238 -10.29 14.80 3.50
N GLU A 239 -11.48 15.25 3.10
CA GLU A 239 -12.41 14.49 2.26
C GLU A 239 -11.77 14.06 0.94
N ASN A 240 -11.08 14.99 0.27
CA ASN A 240 -10.32 14.68 -0.95
C ASN A 240 -9.17 13.69 -0.71
N SER A 241 -8.48 13.80 0.44
CA SER A 241 -7.43 12.86 0.82
C SER A 241 -7.99 11.43 1.02
N PHE A 242 -9.15 11.28 1.65
CA PHE A 242 -9.78 9.96 1.77
C PHE A 242 -10.18 9.37 0.42
N TYR A 243 -10.63 10.21 -0.52
CA TYR A 243 -10.90 9.76 -1.89
C TYR A 243 -9.64 9.24 -2.59
N GLN A 244 -8.53 9.98 -2.51
CA GLN A 244 -7.23 9.57 -3.08
C GLN A 244 -6.69 8.28 -2.44
N VAL A 245 -6.89 8.12 -1.13
CA VAL A 245 -6.54 6.88 -0.43
C VAL A 245 -7.37 5.72 -0.98
N SER A 246 -8.69 5.89 -1.13
CA SER A 246 -9.56 4.85 -1.67
C SER A 246 -9.16 4.44 -3.09
N GLU A 247 -8.82 5.41 -3.95
CA GLU A 247 -8.32 5.15 -5.31
C GLU A 247 -7.00 4.36 -5.29
N SER A 248 -6.07 4.74 -4.40
CA SER A 248 -4.79 4.04 -4.24
C SER A 248 -4.98 2.61 -3.73
N VAL A 249 -5.89 2.41 -2.78
CA VAL A 249 -6.23 1.10 -2.22
C VAL A 249 -6.86 0.20 -3.29
N ALA A 250 -7.76 0.74 -4.12
CA ALA A 250 -8.34 0.02 -5.24
C ALA A 250 -7.27 -0.45 -6.25
N LEU A 251 -6.30 0.42 -6.58
CA LEU A 251 -5.18 0.07 -7.45
C LEU A 251 -4.30 -1.04 -6.84
N ILE A 252 -4.02 -0.98 -5.53
CA ILE A 252 -3.29 -2.07 -4.85
C ILE A 252 -4.09 -3.37 -4.87
N GLY A 253 -5.41 -3.31 -4.70
CA GLY A 253 -6.28 -4.46 -4.84
C GLY A 253 -6.20 -5.11 -6.23
N GLU A 254 -6.15 -4.31 -7.29
CA GLU A 254 -5.96 -4.81 -8.66
C GLU A 254 -4.58 -5.47 -8.84
N MET A 255 -3.51 -4.84 -8.34
CA MET A 255 -2.16 -5.40 -8.38
C MET A 255 -2.08 -6.74 -7.62
N ASN A 256 -2.70 -6.85 -6.45
CA ASN A 256 -2.73 -8.10 -5.69
C ASN A 256 -3.43 -9.21 -6.48
N ASN A 257 -4.52 -8.91 -7.19
CA ASN A 257 -5.18 -9.90 -8.06
C ASN A 257 -4.27 -10.35 -9.20
N GLN A 258 -3.50 -9.43 -9.80
CA GLN A 258 -2.53 -9.79 -10.83
C GLN A 258 -1.43 -10.70 -10.28
N ILE A 259 -0.85 -10.37 -9.12
CA ILE A 259 0.20 -11.18 -8.49
C ILE A 259 -0.35 -12.56 -8.09
N ALA A 260 -1.58 -12.66 -7.59
CA ALA A 260 -2.21 -13.94 -7.30
C ALA A 260 -2.30 -14.83 -8.56
N ASN A 261 -2.72 -14.25 -9.68
CA ASN A 261 -2.82 -14.96 -10.95
C ASN A 261 -1.44 -15.38 -11.50
N GLU A 262 -0.45 -14.49 -11.43
CA GLU A 262 0.93 -14.80 -11.82
C GLU A 262 1.56 -15.88 -10.94
N SER A 263 1.28 -15.87 -9.63
CA SER A 263 1.76 -16.89 -8.70
C SER A 263 1.12 -18.25 -8.99
N ALA A 264 -0.17 -18.30 -9.32
CA ALA A 264 -0.84 -19.53 -9.73
C ALA A 264 -0.23 -20.11 -11.03
N LEU A 265 0.04 -19.25 -12.02
CA LEU A 265 0.73 -19.65 -13.26
C LEU A 265 2.16 -20.14 -12.98
N GLY A 266 2.91 -19.43 -12.13
CA GLY A 266 4.27 -19.80 -11.74
C GLY A 266 4.32 -21.14 -10.99
N SER A 267 3.33 -21.42 -10.14
CA SER A 267 3.22 -22.71 -9.43
C SER A 267 3.04 -23.86 -10.41
N ALA A 268 2.13 -23.71 -11.39
CA ALA A 268 1.91 -24.71 -12.43
C ALA A 268 3.18 -24.97 -13.27
N GLN A 269 3.88 -23.91 -13.70
CA GLN A 269 5.12 -24.03 -14.46
C GLN A 269 6.25 -24.71 -13.67
N THR A 270 6.36 -24.39 -12.37
CA THR A 270 7.36 -25.02 -11.50
C THR A 270 7.07 -26.51 -11.31
N ALA A 271 5.80 -26.88 -11.15
CA ALA A 271 5.39 -28.28 -11.03
C ALA A 271 5.69 -29.06 -12.32
N GLU A 272 5.42 -28.48 -13.49
CA GLU A 272 5.74 -29.08 -14.79
C GLU A 272 7.26 -29.28 -14.96
N ALA A 273 8.06 -28.23 -14.73
CA ALA A 273 9.51 -28.31 -14.81
C ALA A 273 10.11 -29.33 -13.84
N SER A 274 9.56 -29.44 -12.62
CA SER A 274 9.97 -30.44 -11.63
C SER A 274 9.72 -31.86 -12.14
N GLN A 275 8.56 -32.12 -12.76
CA GLN A 275 8.26 -33.43 -13.37
C GLN A 275 9.22 -33.77 -14.53
N GLU A 276 9.53 -32.80 -15.38
CA GLU A 276 10.50 -32.99 -16.49
C GLU A 276 11.90 -33.35 -15.96
N LEU A 277 12.37 -32.68 -14.91
CA LEU A 277 13.67 -32.96 -14.30
C LEU A 277 13.72 -34.34 -13.65
N VAL A 278 12.64 -34.77 -13.01
CA VAL A 278 12.54 -36.13 -12.47
C VAL A 278 12.63 -37.16 -13.60
N SER A 279 11.94 -36.94 -14.72
CA SER A 279 12.04 -37.81 -15.91
C SER A 279 13.46 -37.85 -16.45
N LEU A 280 14.10 -36.70 -16.63
CA LEU A 280 15.49 -36.61 -17.12
C LEU A 280 16.48 -37.33 -16.20
N THR A 281 16.28 -37.22 -14.88
CA THR A 281 17.12 -37.92 -13.89
C THR A 281 16.99 -39.44 -14.03
N ILE A 282 15.79 -39.95 -14.27
CA ILE A 282 15.53 -41.38 -14.50
C ILE A 282 16.19 -41.84 -15.82
N ASP A 283 16.07 -41.05 -16.88
CA ASP A 283 16.67 -41.35 -18.18
C ASP A 283 18.21 -41.41 -18.11
N LEU A 284 18.83 -40.43 -17.46
CA LEU A 284 20.28 -40.41 -17.23
C LEU A 284 20.74 -41.63 -16.43
N LYS A 285 20.00 -42.01 -15.38
CA LYS A 285 20.31 -43.20 -14.56
C LYS A 285 20.20 -44.48 -15.37
N THR A 286 19.18 -44.59 -16.23
CA THR A 286 18.98 -45.72 -17.14
C THR A 286 20.12 -45.81 -18.14
N LEU A 287 20.52 -44.66 -18.71
CA LEU A 287 21.61 -44.57 -19.67
C LEU A 287 22.96 -44.99 -19.06
N VAL A 288 23.29 -44.55 -17.84
CA VAL A 288 24.48 -45.02 -17.09
C VAL A 288 24.41 -46.53 -16.86
N SER A 289 23.25 -47.07 -16.49
CA SER A 289 23.09 -48.51 -16.25
C SER A 289 23.28 -49.34 -17.52
N SER A 290 22.90 -48.80 -18.68
CA SER A 290 23.06 -49.48 -19.98
C SER A 290 24.52 -49.59 -20.44
N PHE A 291 25.42 -48.72 -19.93
CA PHE A 291 26.83 -48.72 -20.27
C PHE A 291 27.72 -49.50 -19.27
N LYS A 292 27.19 -49.86 -18.10
CA LYS A 292 27.84 -50.79 -17.19
C LYS A 292 27.60 -52.22 -17.68
N ILE A 293 28.50 -52.74 -18.52
CA ILE A 293 28.66 -54.17 -18.80
C ILE A 293 29.29 -54.84 -17.59
#